data_AF-A0A834BW82-F1
#
_entry.id   AF-A0A834BW82-F1
#
_cell.length_a   1.000
_cell.length_b   1.000
_cell.length_c   1.000
_cell.angle_alpha   90.00
_cell.angle_beta   90.00
_cell.angle_gamma   90.00
#
_symmetry.space_group_name_H-M   'P 1'
#
loop_
_entity.id
_entity.type
_entity.pdbx_description
1 polymer ?
#
loop_
_entity_poly.entity_id
_entity_poly.type
_entity_poly.pdbx_seq_one_letter_code
_entity_poly.pdbx_strand_id
1 'polypeptide(L)'
;MPKVYGQVSLNDSHNQMVVHWAGEKSNVIVALARDSAAASGPKTSAVYVSYDYGATFTLISDKFQLSKEKKKDGSKQVISQFYHSPADNRRYLFVDSINNYLWNTFDFCHNVQGFSLPFKPTDLLLHSRKSGLVLGYDSSHPNKQLWKSDDFGETWVLIQEHVKAYFWGIEPYDPPTTVLVQRHEPQGVSTILNSTDFFQSEQNRRVILEQVDSFQLRDKYMFATTTRKLFGSHEPSTVQLWVSYNRQPMKAAQFMTRHPITEFYIADASEDQVFVCVNHRHNVTHLYISDTEGLSFSLSLENVLYYSPEGSSNNTLIRYFASEPFADLHRVEGLRGVFIATLLNGSASEDNMRSVITFDKGGTWELLQAPSADSLGGTVDCQLSKGCSLHLAQRWSQLFNIQLRRIPILSKDSAPGLIMATGSVGRNLANKPNVYVSSSAGARWREALAGPHFYTWGDHGGILMAIAQGGFPIFRFSTNEGETWTEFKFSEKEVFVYQLLTEPGEKSTIFTIFGSYAEQRHSWLILQVNASDVLSEFSSLMDGFMVNAEDS
;
A
#
# COMPACT_ATOMS: atom_id res chain seq x y z
N MET A 1 -8.73 -23.55 21.56
CA MET A 1 -7.72 -23.91 20.53
C MET A 1 -8.25 -23.56 19.14
N PRO A 2 -7.41 -23.07 18.22
CA PRO A 2 -7.81 -22.77 16.84
C PRO A 2 -8.34 -24.00 16.08
N LYS A 3 -9.14 -23.78 15.04
CA LYS A 3 -9.70 -24.82 14.16
C LYS A 3 -9.57 -24.43 12.70
N VAL A 4 -9.07 -25.33 11.87
CA VAL A 4 -9.13 -25.18 10.41
C VAL A 4 -10.51 -25.61 9.95
N TYR A 5 -11.31 -24.68 9.42
CA TYR A 5 -12.68 -24.97 8.97
C TYR A 5 -12.84 -24.98 7.44
N GLY A 6 -11.89 -24.37 6.72
CA GLY A 6 -11.85 -24.35 5.27
C GLY A 6 -10.50 -24.81 4.75
N GLN A 7 -10.50 -25.74 3.81
CA GLN A 7 -9.29 -26.23 3.13
C GLN A 7 -9.60 -26.43 1.66
N VAL A 8 -9.11 -25.51 0.82
CA VAL A 8 -9.49 -25.43 -0.59
C VAL A 8 -8.26 -25.48 -1.48
N SER A 9 -8.15 -26.54 -2.27
CA SER A 9 -7.20 -26.61 -3.39
C SER A 9 -7.90 -26.12 -4.64
N LEU A 10 -7.41 -25.03 -5.24
CA LEU A 10 -8.02 -24.43 -6.43
C LEU A 10 -7.69 -25.19 -7.72
N ASN A 11 -6.71 -26.11 -7.69
CA ASN A 11 -6.14 -26.75 -8.88
C ASN A 11 -5.72 -25.72 -9.96
N ASP A 12 -5.21 -24.58 -9.49
CA ASP A 12 -4.84 -23.43 -10.29
C ASP A 12 -3.34 -23.14 -10.09
N SER A 13 -2.59 -22.98 -11.18
CA SER A 13 -1.13 -22.79 -11.15
C SER A 13 -0.68 -21.42 -11.67
N HIS A 14 -1.58 -20.44 -11.78
CA HIS A 14 -1.20 -19.08 -12.16
C HIS A 14 -0.23 -18.50 -11.12
N ASN A 15 0.74 -17.70 -11.53
CA ASN A 15 1.78 -17.23 -10.60
C ASN A 15 1.36 -16.07 -9.68
N GLN A 16 0.19 -15.46 -9.89
CA GLN A 16 -0.35 -14.40 -9.03
C GLN A 16 -1.80 -14.68 -8.63
N MET A 17 -2.11 -14.34 -7.38
CA MET A 17 -3.46 -14.34 -6.84
C MET A 17 -3.76 -12.95 -6.26
N VAL A 18 -4.86 -12.34 -6.69
CA VAL A 18 -5.39 -11.10 -6.13
C VAL A 18 -6.66 -11.45 -5.36
N VAL A 19 -6.71 -11.11 -4.07
CA VAL A 19 -7.84 -11.47 -3.19
C VAL A 19 -8.44 -10.23 -2.60
N HIS A 20 -9.76 -10.21 -2.49
CA HIS A 20 -10.51 -9.13 -1.87
C HIS A 20 -11.66 -9.70 -1.04
N TRP A 21 -11.70 -9.34 0.24
CA TRP A 21 -12.85 -9.53 1.11
C TRP A 21 -13.84 -8.40 0.84
N ALA A 22 -15.11 -8.72 0.60
CA ALA A 22 -16.14 -7.70 0.41
C ALA A 22 -16.30 -6.76 1.64
N GLY A 23 -15.78 -7.14 2.81
CA GLY A 23 -15.73 -6.32 4.01
C GLY A 23 -16.98 -6.44 4.87
N GLU A 24 -17.17 -5.46 5.75
CA GLU A 24 -18.08 -5.55 6.90
C GLU A 24 -19.45 -6.17 6.57
N LYS A 25 -19.81 -7.21 7.33
CA LYS A 25 -21.08 -7.97 7.24
C LYS A 25 -21.28 -8.74 5.94
N SER A 26 -20.23 -8.95 5.14
CA SER A 26 -20.26 -9.86 4.00
C SER A 26 -19.37 -11.07 4.25
N ASN A 27 -19.87 -12.24 3.91
CA ASN A 27 -19.11 -13.48 3.93
C ASN A 27 -18.43 -13.77 2.56
N VAL A 28 -18.41 -12.77 1.66
CA VAL A 28 -17.93 -12.94 0.29
C VAL A 28 -16.44 -12.64 0.16
N ILE A 29 -15.72 -13.57 -0.48
CA ILE A 29 -14.32 -13.40 -0.86
C ILE A 29 -14.20 -13.60 -2.37
N VAL A 30 -13.65 -12.62 -3.07
CA VAL A 30 -13.39 -12.69 -4.52
C VAL A 30 -11.89 -12.87 -4.74
N ALA A 31 -11.51 -13.84 -5.56
CA ALA A 31 -10.12 -14.16 -5.87
C ALA A 31 -9.91 -14.25 -7.40
N LEU A 32 -8.88 -13.57 -7.89
CA LEU A 32 -8.45 -13.58 -9.28
C LEU A 32 -7.05 -14.22 -9.36
N ALA A 33 -6.98 -15.40 -9.97
CA ALA A 33 -5.73 -16.03 -10.36
C ALA A 33 -5.37 -15.53 -11.77
N ARG A 34 -4.14 -15.03 -11.96
CA ARG A 34 -3.70 -14.50 -13.26
C ARG A 34 -2.21 -14.70 -13.49
N ASP A 35 -1.83 -14.70 -14.76
CA ASP A 35 -0.41 -14.65 -15.12
C ASP A 35 0.18 -13.25 -14.92
N SER A 36 1.38 -13.20 -14.36
CA SER A 36 2.18 -11.99 -14.21
C SER A 36 2.35 -11.28 -15.55
N ALA A 37 2.44 -9.95 -15.49
CA ALA A 37 2.67 -9.14 -16.67
C ALA A 37 3.92 -9.57 -17.48
N ALA A 38 4.93 -10.11 -16.78
CA ALA A 38 6.21 -10.57 -17.34
C ALA A 38 6.20 -12.04 -17.84
N ALA A 39 5.08 -12.77 -17.72
CA ALA A 39 5.01 -14.16 -18.17
C ALA A 39 5.15 -14.27 -19.69
N SER A 40 5.97 -15.23 -20.15
CA SER A 40 6.14 -15.55 -21.57
C SER A 40 5.05 -16.53 -22.04
N GLY A 41 4.20 -16.10 -22.97
CA GLY A 41 3.16 -16.95 -23.57
C GLY A 41 1.77 -16.29 -23.58
N PRO A 42 0.74 -17.02 -24.04
CA PRO A 42 -0.64 -16.56 -23.96
C PRO A 42 -1.04 -16.40 -22.50
N LYS A 43 -1.48 -15.20 -22.12
CA LYS A 43 -1.91 -14.89 -20.76
C LYS A 43 -3.28 -15.50 -20.49
N THR A 44 -3.45 -16.09 -19.31
CA THR A 44 -4.70 -16.66 -18.83
C THR A 44 -5.07 -16.12 -17.45
N SER A 45 -6.34 -16.30 -17.09
CA SER A 45 -6.89 -15.86 -15.81
C SER A 45 -8.05 -16.75 -15.38
N ALA A 46 -8.26 -16.88 -14.07
CA ALA A 46 -9.42 -17.54 -13.49
C ALA A 46 -9.98 -16.76 -12.30
N VAL A 47 -11.31 -16.72 -12.17
CA VAL A 47 -12.01 -16.03 -11.09
C VAL A 47 -12.71 -17.04 -10.21
N TYR A 48 -12.47 -16.93 -8.90
CA TYR A 48 -13.06 -17.74 -7.86
C TYR A 48 -13.82 -16.85 -6.88
N VAL A 49 -14.97 -17.32 -6.41
CA VAL A 49 -15.76 -16.62 -5.38
C VAL A 49 -16.16 -17.59 -4.30
N SER A 50 -15.98 -17.18 -3.05
CA SER A 50 -16.55 -17.83 -1.88
C SER A 50 -17.71 -17.00 -1.35
N TYR A 51 -18.78 -17.68 -0.94
CA TYR A 51 -19.96 -17.09 -0.28
C TYR A 51 -20.16 -17.65 1.13
N ASP A 52 -19.14 -18.30 1.68
CA ASP A 52 -19.13 -18.98 2.98
C ASP A 52 -17.84 -18.66 3.75
N TYR A 53 -17.33 -17.45 3.53
CA TYR A 53 -16.15 -16.90 4.19
C TYR A 53 -14.91 -17.79 4.02
N GLY A 54 -14.72 -18.28 2.81
CA GLY A 54 -13.56 -19.05 2.36
C GLY A 54 -13.60 -20.54 2.69
N ALA A 55 -14.70 -21.07 3.23
CA ALA A 55 -14.82 -22.51 3.47
C ALA A 55 -14.81 -23.29 2.14
N THR A 56 -15.46 -22.75 1.10
CA THR A 56 -15.42 -23.25 -0.27
C THR A 56 -15.23 -22.10 -1.28
N PHE A 57 -14.60 -22.39 -2.42
CA PHE A 57 -14.49 -21.47 -3.54
C PHE A 57 -15.08 -22.09 -4.79
N THR A 58 -15.90 -21.32 -5.50
CA THR A 58 -16.50 -21.71 -6.79
C THR A 58 -15.78 -21.01 -7.93
N LEU A 59 -15.31 -21.76 -8.92
CA LEU A 59 -14.79 -21.23 -10.17
C LEU A 59 -15.96 -20.64 -11.00
N ILE A 60 -15.87 -19.36 -11.37
CA ILE A 60 -16.92 -18.65 -12.13
C ILE A 60 -16.42 -18.03 -13.43
N SER A 61 -15.25 -18.44 -13.90
CA SER A 61 -14.62 -17.93 -15.15
C SER A 61 -15.48 -18.12 -16.41
N ASP A 62 -16.42 -19.06 -16.38
CA ASP A 62 -17.38 -19.37 -17.44
C ASP A 62 -18.48 -18.30 -17.60
N LYS A 63 -18.75 -17.52 -16.54
CA LYS A 63 -19.67 -16.37 -16.57
C LYS A 63 -19.11 -15.18 -17.36
N PHE A 64 -17.78 -15.09 -17.49
CA PHE A 64 -17.08 -13.99 -18.16
C PHE A 64 -16.94 -14.25 -19.67
N GLN A 65 -18.07 -14.33 -20.37
CA GLN A 65 -18.07 -14.58 -21.81
C GLN A 65 -17.94 -13.27 -22.58
N LEU A 66 -17.10 -13.30 -23.63
CA LEU A 66 -17.02 -12.24 -24.62
C LEU A 66 -18.27 -12.25 -25.53
N SER A 67 -18.52 -11.13 -26.21
CA SER A 67 -19.59 -11.04 -27.21
C SER A 67 -19.39 -12.07 -28.35
N LYS A 68 -20.49 -12.44 -29.01
CA LYS A 68 -20.46 -13.41 -30.13
C LYS A 68 -19.51 -13.00 -31.26
N GLU A 69 -19.31 -11.71 -31.46
CA GLU A 69 -18.39 -11.16 -32.46
C GLU A 69 -16.94 -11.42 -32.07
N LYS A 70 -16.51 -11.01 -30.86
CA LYS A 70 -15.13 -11.25 -30.38
C LYS A 70 -14.80 -12.73 -30.23
N LYS A 71 -15.81 -13.57 -29.94
CA LYS A 71 -15.64 -15.02 -29.84
C LYS A 71 -15.39 -15.67 -31.22
N LYS A 72 -15.90 -15.09 -32.32
CA LYS A 72 -15.64 -15.59 -33.68
C LYS A 72 -14.20 -15.32 -34.14
N ASP A 73 -13.57 -14.29 -33.60
CA ASP A 73 -12.16 -13.96 -33.87
C ASP A 73 -11.16 -14.87 -33.10
N GLY A 74 -11.66 -15.86 -32.36
CA GLY A 74 -10.83 -16.80 -31.60
C GLY A 74 -10.28 -16.23 -30.29
N SER A 75 -10.65 -15.00 -29.91
CA SER A 75 -10.24 -14.37 -28.65
C SER A 75 -10.82 -15.11 -27.44
N LYS A 76 -9.98 -15.29 -26.42
CA LYS A 76 -10.37 -15.78 -25.09
C LYS A 76 -10.40 -14.62 -24.11
N GLN A 77 -11.26 -14.72 -23.10
CA GLN A 77 -11.30 -13.76 -22.01
C GLN A 77 -10.02 -13.85 -21.17
N VAL A 78 -9.44 -12.69 -20.85
CA VAL A 78 -8.29 -12.58 -19.97
C VAL A 78 -8.52 -11.39 -19.05
N ILE A 79 -8.89 -11.67 -17.81
CA ILE A 79 -9.14 -10.65 -16.80
C ILE A 79 -7.79 -10.14 -16.32
N SER A 80 -7.47 -8.91 -16.69
CA SER A 80 -6.25 -8.24 -16.26
C SER A 80 -6.34 -7.82 -14.81
N GLN A 81 -7.45 -7.22 -14.38
CA GLN A 81 -7.66 -6.75 -13.01
C GLN A 81 -9.15 -6.69 -12.69
N PHE A 82 -9.50 -6.71 -11.40
CA PHE A 82 -10.83 -6.33 -10.95
C PHE A 82 -10.77 -5.15 -9.98
N TYR A 83 -11.87 -4.40 -9.92
CA TYR A 83 -12.06 -3.24 -9.07
C TYR A 83 -13.33 -3.46 -8.25
N HIS A 84 -13.31 -3.07 -6.98
CA HIS A 84 -14.47 -3.09 -6.09
C HIS A 84 -14.93 -1.65 -5.86
N SER A 85 -16.25 -1.43 -5.73
CA SER A 85 -16.74 -0.09 -5.41
C SER A 85 -16.53 0.22 -3.92
N PRO A 86 -15.86 1.33 -3.57
CA PRO A 86 -15.77 1.74 -2.17
C PRO A 86 -17.13 2.18 -1.59
N ALA A 87 -18.09 2.53 -2.46
CA ALA A 87 -19.43 2.99 -2.07
C ALA A 87 -20.44 1.84 -1.84
N ASP A 88 -20.27 0.71 -2.54
CA ASP A 88 -21.18 -0.44 -2.48
C ASP A 88 -20.41 -1.74 -2.70
N ASN A 89 -20.14 -2.47 -1.62
CA ASN A 89 -19.31 -3.68 -1.65
C ASN A 89 -19.88 -4.85 -2.47
N ARG A 90 -21.13 -4.76 -2.92
CA ARG A 90 -21.74 -5.75 -3.83
C ARG A 90 -21.26 -5.62 -5.27
N ARG A 91 -20.65 -4.47 -5.62
CA ARG A 91 -20.35 -4.10 -7.00
C ARG A 91 -18.89 -4.31 -7.35
N TYR A 92 -18.66 -5.02 -8.46
CA TYR A 92 -17.33 -5.28 -8.99
C TYR A 92 -17.27 -4.99 -10.49
N LEU A 93 -16.10 -4.55 -10.94
CA LEU A 93 -15.74 -4.40 -12.34
C LEU A 93 -14.57 -5.32 -12.66
N PHE A 94 -14.68 -6.11 -13.72
CA PHE A 94 -13.63 -7.00 -14.21
C PHE A 94 -13.20 -6.52 -15.58
N VAL A 95 -11.90 -6.26 -15.74
CA VAL A 95 -11.36 -5.64 -16.94
C VAL A 95 -10.61 -6.66 -17.78
N ASP A 96 -10.87 -6.68 -19.09
CA ASP A 96 -10.02 -7.32 -20.08
C ASP A 96 -9.41 -6.25 -21.00
N SER A 97 -8.17 -5.90 -20.66
CA SER A 97 -7.39 -4.90 -21.40
C SER A 97 -6.91 -5.40 -22.77
N ILE A 98 -6.94 -6.71 -23.04
CA ILE A 98 -6.49 -7.26 -24.34
C ILE A 98 -7.61 -7.12 -25.36
N ASN A 99 -8.83 -7.45 -24.94
CA ASN A 99 -10.01 -7.44 -25.78
C ASN A 99 -10.81 -6.13 -25.73
N ASN A 100 -10.39 -5.11 -24.96
CA ASN A 100 -11.17 -3.88 -24.72
C ASN A 100 -12.61 -4.20 -24.28
N TYR A 101 -12.71 -4.95 -23.18
CA TYR A 101 -13.97 -5.45 -22.67
C TYR A 101 -14.04 -5.29 -21.15
N LEU A 102 -15.25 -5.11 -20.63
CA LEU A 102 -15.53 -4.94 -19.22
C LEU A 102 -16.68 -5.87 -18.83
N TRP A 103 -16.62 -6.41 -17.62
CA TRP A 103 -17.81 -6.99 -17.00
C TRP A 103 -18.12 -6.28 -15.69
N ASN A 104 -19.41 -6.05 -15.44
CA ASN A 104 -19.90 -5.54 -14.17
C ASN A 104 -20.76 -6.60 -13.45
N THR A 105 -20.91 -6.40 -12.15
CA THR A 105 -21.84 -7.14 -11.29
C THR A 105 -22.31 -6.22 -10.18
N PHE A 106 -23.54 -6.45 -9.71
CA PHE A 106 -24.18 -5.67 -8.64
C PHE A 106 -24.59 -6.55 -7.45
N ASP A 107 -24.22 -7.83 -7.47
CA ASP A 107 -24.73 -8.85 -6.57
C ASP A 107 -23.65 -9.88 -6.20
N PHE A 108 -22.44 -9.41 -5.90
CA PHE A 108 -21.32 -10.29 -5.49
C PHE A 108 -20.98 -11.37 -6.52
N CYS A 109 -21.05 -11.07 -7.82
CA CYS A 109 -20.74 -12.01 -8.92
C CYS A 109 -21.76 -13.16 -9.10
N HIS A 110 -22.98 -13.04 -8.56
CA HIS A 110 -24.05 -13.98 -8.92
C HIS A 110 -24.43 -13.79 -10.39
N ASN A 111 -24.65 -12.54 -10.80
CA ASN A 111 -24.89 -12.16 -12.19
C ASN A 111 -23.77 -11.25 -12.69
N VAL A 112 -23.27 -11.57 -13.88
CA VAL A 112 -22.18 -10.84 -14.54
C VAL A 112 -22.66 -10.42 -15.92
N GLN A 113 -22.50 -9.15 -16.26
CA GLN A 113 -22.87 -8.61 -17.57
C GLN A 113 -21.65 -8.02 -18.27
N GLY A 114 -21.53 -8.24 -19.58
CA GLY A 114 -20.36 -7.88 -20.36
C GLY A 114 -20.62 -6.76 -21.36
N PHE A 115 -19.66 -5.82 -21.48
CA PHE A 115 -19.76 -4.62 -22.29
C PHE A 115 -18.47 -4.42 -23.10
N SER A 116 -18.60 -4.09 -24.40
CA SER A 116 -17.45 -3.69 -25.21
C SER A 116 -17.13 -2.23 -24.96
N LEU A 117 -15.86 -1.93 -24.80
CA LEU A 117 -15.40 -0.57 -24.51
C LEU A 117 -14.92 0.13 -25.79
N PRO A 118 -15.10 1.47 -25.89
CA PRO A 118 -14.58 2.25 -27.00
C PRO A 118 -13.09 2.59 -26.86
N PHE A 119 -12.44 2.20 -25.76
CA PHE A 119 -11.03 2.45 -25.45
C PHE A 119 -10.39 1.23 -24.80
N LYS A 120 -9.07 1.24 -24.65
CA LYS A 120 -8.35 0.22 -23.88
C LYS A 120 -8.31 0.62 -22.40
N PRO A 121 -9.02 -0.10 -21.51
CA PRO A 121 -9.07 0.23 -20.08
C PRO A 121 -7.74 -0.12 -19.40
N THR A 122 -6.81 0.82 -19.40
CA THR A 122 -5.51 0.62 -18.74
C THR A 122 -5.59 0.84 -17.23
N ASP A 123 -6.48 1.73 -16.80
CA ASP A 123 -6.74 2.03 -15.39
C ASP A 123 -8.20 2.50 -15.22
N LEU A 124 -8.81 2.18 -14.08
CA LEU A 124 -10.16 2.61 -13.72
C LEU A 124 -10.16 3.20 -12.31
N LEU A 125 -10.85 4.33 -12.13
CA LEU A 125 -11.00 4.99 -10.84
C LEU A 125 -12.48 5.11 -10.47
N LEU A 126 -12.93 4.27 -9.54
CA LEU A 126 -14.30 4.26 -9.05
C LEU A 126 -14.48 5.37 -8.02
N HIS A 127 -15.64 6.05 -8.06
CA HIS A 127 -15.94 7.10 -7.11
C HIS A 127 -16.22 6.50 -5.71
N SER A 128 -15.67 7.12 -4.67
CA SER A 128 -15.71 6.59 -3.30
C SER A 128 -17.11 6.57 -2.66
N ARG A 129 -17.96 7.54 -2.98
CA ARG A 129 -19.35 7.64 -2.48
C ARG A 129 -20.47 7.37 -3.50
N LYS A 130 -20.28 7.70 -4.78
CA LYS A 130 -21.28 7.53 -5.83
C LYS A 130 -21.01 6.27 -6.63
N SER A 131 -21.69 5.19 -6.28
CA SER A 131 -21.45 3.84 -6.82
C SER A 131 -21.69 3.67 -8.33
N GLY A 132 -22.27 4.64 -9.03
CA GLY A 132 -22.44 4.63 -10.48
C GLY A 132 -21.29 5.32 -11.26
N LEU A 133 -20.55 6.22 -10.60
CA LEU A 133 -19.53 7.03 -11.25
C LEU A 133 -18.19 6.30 -11.35
N VAL A 134 -17.65 6.23 -12.55
CA VAL A 134 -16.35 5.61 -12.83
C VAL A 134 -15.60 6.44 -13.87
N LEU A 135 -14.30 6.69 -13.62
CA LEU A 135 -13.38 7.19 -14.64
C LEU A 135 -12.59 6.04 -15.23
N GLY A 136 -12.31 6.11 -16.53
CA GLY A 136 -11.52 5.12 -17.25
C GLY A 136 -10.45 5.79 -18.09
N TYR A 137 -9.22 5.32 -17.96
CA TYR A 137 -8.06 5.93 -18.60
C TYR A 137 -7.42 4.98 -19.61
N ASP A 138 -7.14 5.52 -20.81
CA ASP A 138 -6.38 4.84 -21.85
C ASP A 138 -4.99 5.48 -22.00
N SER A 139 -4.05 4.95 -21.22
CA SER A 139 -2.63 5.32 -21.30
C SER A 139 -1.95 4.82 -22.58
N SER A 140 -2.56 3.92 -23.35
CA SER A 140 -1.97 3.38 -24.58
C SER A 140 -2.33 4.22 -25.82
N HIS A 141 -3.46 4.91 -25.78
CA HIS A 141 -3.90 5.80 -26.85
C HIS A 141 -2.90 6.96 -27.05
N PRO A 142 -2.58 7.38 -28.29
CA PRO A 142 -1.68 8.50 -28.56
C PRO A 142 -2.10 9.80 -27.85
N ASN A 143 -3.40 10.08 -27.84
CA ASN A 143 -3.97 11.25 -27.18
C ASN A 143 -4.20 11.07 -25.67
N LYS A 144 -3.81 9.96 -25.02
CA LYS A 144 -4.00 9.73 -23.56
C LYS A 144 -5.40 10.12 -23.05
N GLN A 145 -6.40 9.34 -23.42
CA GLN A 145 -7.81 9.71 -23.28
C GLN A 145 -8.38 9.34 -21.91
N LEU A 146 -9.19 10.23 -21.35
CA LEU A 146 -9.94 10.03 -20.12
C LEU A 146 -11.43 9.99 -20.41
N TRP A 147 -12.06 8.90 -19.99
CA TRP A 147 -13.45 8.57 -20.18
C TRP A 147 -14.18 8.54 -18.85
N LYS A 148 -15.49 8.73 -18.91
CA LYS A 148 -16.37 8.72 -17.75
C LYS A 148 -17.63 7.90 -18.03
N SER A 149 -18.07 7.17 -17.02
CA SER A 149 -19.32 6.41 -17.00
C SER A 149 -20.18 6.86 -15.81
N ASP A 150 -21.49 6.94 -16.02
CA ASP A 150 -22.52 7.24 -15.01
C ASP A 150 -23.28 6.01 -14.51
N ASP A 151 -23.10 4.89 -15.19
CA ASP A 151 -23.88 3.66 -15.07
C ASP A 151 -23.00 2.46 -14.70
N PHE A 152 -21.89 2.71 -14.00
CA PHE A 152 -20.98 1.67 -13.53
C PHE A 152 -20.37 0.84 -14.67
N GLY A 153 -19.93 1.53 -15.73
CA GLY A 153 -19.10 1.01 -16.80
C GLY A 153 -19.85 0.49 -18.03
N GLU A 154 -21.18 0.67 -18.11
CA GLU A 154 -21.96 0.21 -19.26
C GLU A 154 -21.79 1.14 -20.46
N THR A 155 -21.93 2.46 -20.24
CA THR A 155 -21.72 3.49 -21.26
C THR A 155 -20.61 4.45 -20.86
N TRP A 156 -19.91 4.97 -21.88
CA TRP A 156 -18.71 5.78 -21.69
C TRP A 156 -18.74 7.01 -22.58
N VAL A 157 -18.38 8.15 -22.00
CA VAL A 157 -18.22 9.43 -22.68
C VAL A 157 -16.79 9.92 -22.52
N LEU A 158 -16.15 10.33 -23.61
CA LEU A 158 -14.84 10.96 -23.58
C LEU A 158 -14.97 12.35 -22.96
N ILE A 159 -14.23 12.62 -21.88
CA ILE A 159 -14.32 13.91 -21.17
C ILE A 159 -13.03 14.74 -21.26
N GLN A 160 -11.89 14.11 -21.52
CA GLN A 160 -10.62 14.83 -21.67
C GLN A 160 -9.60 14.05 -22.48
N GLU A 161 -8.73 14.77 -23.17
CA GLU A 161 -7.55 14.23 -23.87
C GLU A 161 -6.25 14.84 -23.31
N HIS A 162 -5.14 14.22 -23.66
CA HIS A 162 -3.78 14.56 -23.28
C HIS A 162 -3.58 14.50 -21.76
N VAL A 163 -4.26 13.57 -21.09
CA VAL A 163 -4.21 13.41 -19.64
C VAL A 163 -2.88 12.78 -19.22
N LYS A 164 -2.24 13.38 -18.21
CA LYS A 164 -1.05 12.85 -17.53
C LYS A 164 -1.42 12.15 -16.22
N ALA A 165 -2.26 12.79 -15.41
CA ALA A 165 -2.77 12.28 -14.14
C ALA A 165 -4.19 12.80 -13.92
N TYR A 166 -4.99 12.06 -13.15
CA TYR A 166 -6.41 12.37 -12.93
C TYR A 166 -6.86 11.93 -11.54
N PHE A 167 -7.80 12.68 -10.95
CA PHE A 167 -8.27 12.46 -9.59
C PHE A 167 -9.76 12.81 -9.47
N TRP A 168 -10.48 12.05 -8.65
CA TRP A 168 -11.74 12.53 -8.08
C TRP A 168 -11.46 13.65 -7.06
N GLY A 169 -12.35 14.63 -6.98
CA GLY A 169 -12.39 15.55 -5.85
C GLY A 169 -12.63 14.81 -4.53
N ILE A 170 -12.24 15.45 -3.42
CA ILE A 170 -12.35 14.85 -2.08
C ILE A 170 -13.38 15.64 -1.28
N GLU A 171 -14.47 14.99 -0.87
CA GLU A 171 -15.44 15.55 0.07
C GLU A 171 -14.83 15.67 1.48
N PRO A 172 -15.08 16.75 2.25
CA PRO A 172 -16.00 17.86 1.95
C PRO A 172 -15.38 19.05 1.21
N TYR A 173 -14.10 18.96 0.81
CA TYR A 173 -13.36 20.08 0.22
C TYR A 173 -13.81 20.40 -1.22
N ASP A 174 -14.17 19.36 -1.97
CA ASP A 174 -14.63 19.47 -3.35
C ASP A 174 -16.07 18.95 -3.50
N PRO A 175 -16.86 19.53 -4.42
CA PRO A 175 -18.14 18.95 -4.81
C PRO A 175 -18.03 17.50 -5.31
N PRO A 176 -19.08 16.66 -5.16
CA PRO A 176 -19.06 15.24 -5.55
C PRO A 176 -19.02 14.94 -7.07
N THR A 177 -18.80 15.94 -7.91
CA THR A 177 -18.65 15.80 -9.37
C THR A 177 -17.34 16.42 -9.86
N THR A 178 -16.51 16.89 -8.93
CA THR A 178 -15.21 17.47 -9.22
C THR A 178 -14.26 16.41 -9.78
N VAL A 179 -13.67 16.72 -10.93
CA VAL A 179 -12.59 15.95 -11.55
C VAL A 179 -11.39 16.88 -11.73
N LEU A 180 -10.24 16.49 -11.20
CA LEU A 180 -8.98 17.19 -11.41
C LEU A 180 -8.13 16.42 -12.42
N VAL A 181 -7.51 17.14 -13.34
CA VAL A 181 -6.67 16.57 -14.40
C VAL A 181 -5.39 17.38 -14.54
N GLN A 182 -4.24 16.69 -14.55
CA GLN A 182 -3.00 17.22 -15.08
C GLN A 182 -2.96 16.89 -16.57
N ARG A 183 -2.94 17.91 -17.44
CA ARG A 183 -3.00 17.77 -18.89
C ARG A 183 -1.68 18.18 -19.53
N HIS A 184 -1.15 17.37 -20.45
CA HIS A 184 -0.02 17.72 -21.30
C HIS A 184 -0.38 18.86 -22.26
N GLU A 185 0.52 19.82 -22.37
CA GLU A 185 0.42 20.93 -23.32
C GLU A 185 1.49 20.77 -24.43
N PRO A 186 1.27 21.33 -25.64
CA PRO A 186 2.18 21.17 -26.79
C PRO A 186 3.62 21.64 -26.53
N GLN A 187 3.83 22.53 -25.57
CA GLN A 187 5.12 23.11 -25.21
C GLN A 187 5.99 22.18 -24.35
N GLY A 188 5.53 20.95 -24.08
CA GLY A 188 6.22 19.98 -23.23
C GLY A 188 6.02 20.20 -21.73
N VAL A 189 5.20 21.18 -21.36
CA VAL A 189 4.76 21.45 -19.99
C VAL A 189 3.38 20.83 -19.75
N SER A 190 2.89 20.87 -18.51
CA SER A 190 1.51 20.46 -18.20
C SER A 190 0.76 21.52 -17.40
N THR A 191 -0.57 21.44 -17.43
CA THR A 191 -1.47 22.36 -16.73
C THR A 191 -2.42 21.56 -15.86
N ILE A 192 -2.69 22.04 -14.65
CA ILE A 192 -3.68 21.44 -13.75
C ILE A 192 -5.02 22.13 -13.98
N LEU A 193 -6.02 21.32 -14.30
CA LEU A 193 -7.40 21.74 -14.55
C LEU A 193 -8.32 21.09 -13.50
N ASN A 194 -9.36 21.82 -13.13
CA ASN A 194 -10.48 21.34 -12.34
C ASN A 194 -11.77 21.56 -13.15
N SER A 195 -12.69 20.59 -13.11
CA SER A 195 -14.06 20.78 -13.55
C SER A 195 -15.06 20.12 -12.60
N THR A 196 -16.19 20.79 -12.37
CA THR A 196 -17.32 20.28 -11.58
C THR A 196 -18.41 19.63 -12.44
N ASP A 197 -18.27 19.64 -13.75
CA ASP A 197 -19.26 19.14 -14.72
C ASP A 197 -18.63 18.20 -15.76
N PHE A 198 -17.53 17.53 -15.42
CA PHE A 198 -16.82 16.60 -16.30
C PHE A 198 -16.36 17.22 -17.62
N PHE A 199 -15.85 18.46 -17.54
CA PHE A 199 -15.29 19.27 -18.63
C PHE A 199 -16.27 19.55 -19.78
N GLN A 200 -17.58 19.56 -19.51
CA GLN A 200 -18.61 19.80 -20.53
C GLN A 200 -18.77 21.29 -20.87
N SER A 201 -18.52 22.19 -19.92
CA SER A 201 -18.60 23.64 -20.16
C SER A 201 -17.34 24.38 -19.72
N GLU A 202 -17.02 25.46 -20.43
CA GLU A 202 -15.88 26.31 -20.07
C GLU A 202 -16.09 27.06 -18.75
N GLN A 203 -17.34 27.37 -18.38
CA GLN A 203 -17.67 28.10 -17.15
C GLN A 203 -17.36 27.31 -15.89
N ASN A 204 -17.55 25.99 -15.94
CA ASN A 204 -17.25 25.08 -14.83
C ASN A 204 -15.81 24.55 -14.86
N ARG A 205 -15.00 25.01 -15.82
CA ARG A 205 -13.59 24.64 -15.93
C ARG A 205 -12.72 25.74 -15.32
N ARG A 206 -11.83 25.37 -14.42
CA ARG A 206 -10.87 26.27 -13.78
C ARG A 206 -9.45 25.77 -13.94
N VAL A 207 -8.53 26.68 -14.30
CA VAL A 207 -7.09 26.42 -14.25
C VAL A 207 -6.61 26.62 -12.81
N ILE A 208 -5.92 25.63 -12.25
CA ILE A 208 -5.35 25.70 -10.90
C ILE A 208 -3.91 26.25 -10.96
N LEU A 209 -3.08 25.67 -11.83
CA LEU A 209 -1.68 26.07 -12.01
C LEU A 209 -1.20 25.64 -13.40
N GLU A 210 -0.39 26.48 -14.04
CA GLU A 210 0.22 26.24 -15.36
C GLU A 210 1.72 25.92 -15.22
N GLN A 211 2.31 25.32 -16.25
CA GLN A 211 3.74 24.98 -16.31
C GLN A 211 4.20 24.07 -15.17
N VAL A 212 3.45 23.00 -14.95
CA VAL A 212 3.65 22.03 -13.88
C VAL A 212 4.39 20.80 -14.37
N ASP A 213 5.26 20.24 -13.54
CA ASP A 213 5.95 18.97 -13.79
C ASP A 213 5.15 17.80 -13.22
N SER A 214 4.70 17.88 -11.96
CA SER A 214 3.90 16.85 -11.29
C SER A 214 2.78 17.45 -10.45
N PHE A 215 1.71 16.70 -10.25
CA PHE A 215 0.56 17.08 -9.43
C PHE A 215 0.12 15.91 -8.54
N GLN A 216 -0.19 16.21 -7.27
CA GLN A 216 -0.74 15.24 -6.33
C GLN A 216 -1.85 15.87 -5.48
N LEU A 217 -2.88 15.08 -5.20
CA LEU A 217 -4.00 15.44 -4.34
C LEU A 217 -3.99 14.58 -3.09
N ARG A 218 -3.96 15.19 -1.90
CA ARG A 218 -4.01 14.48 -0.61
C ARG A 218 -4.92 15.23 0.37
N ASP A 219 -6.11 14.68 0.60
CA ASP A 219 -7.13 15.27 1.48
C ASP A 219 -7.33 16.78 1.20
N LYS A 220 -7.01 17.63 2.18
CA LYS A 220 -7.09 19.09 2.11
C LYS A 220 -5.95 19.76 1.34
N TYR A 221 -4.87 19.04 1.10
CA TYR A 221 -3.69 19.57 0.40
C TYR A 221 -3.71 19.23 -1.10
N MET A 222 -3.23 20.16 -1.90
CA MET A 222 -2.80 19.91 -3.27
C MET A 222 -1.34 20.29 -3.41
N PHE A 223 -0.55 19.43 -4.05
CA PHE A 223 0.89 19.62 -4.26
C PHE A 223 1.19 19.64 -5.75
N ALA A 224 2.06 20.56 -6.16
CA ALA A 224 2.58 20.59 -7.53
C ALA A 224 4.06 20.95 -7.54
N THR A 225 4.82 20.43 -8.49
CA THR A 225 6.22 20.82 -8.68
C THR A 225 6.39 21.59 -9.98
N THR A 226 7.25 22.61 -9.98
CA THR A 226 7.61 23.38 -11.17
C THR A 226 9.11 23.58 -11.25
N THR A 227 9.70 23.31 -12.41
CA THR A 227 11.11 23.52 -12.67
C THR A 227 11.32 24.89 -13.33
N ARG A 228 12.03 25.79 -12.65
CA ARG A 228 12.39 27.10 -13.23
C ARG A 228 13.80 27.06 -13.81
N LYS A 229 13.91 27.41 -15.09
CA LYS A 229 15.18 27.77 -15.74
C LYS A 229 15.21 29.28 -15.88
N LEU A 230 16.09 29.95 -15.14
CA LEU A 230 16.31 31.39 -15.32
C LEU A 230 17.02 31.59 -16.67
N PHE A 231 16.38 32.29 -17.60
CA PHE A 231 16.96 32.58 -18.92
C PHE A 231 18.28 33.35 -18.75
N GLY A 232 19.36 32.82 -19.33
CA GLY A 232 20.69 33.45 -19.34
C GLY A 232 21.59 33.15 -18.15
N SER A 233 21.13 32.39 -17.14
CA SER A 233 22.01 31.92 -16.06
C SER A 233 22.60 30.55 -16.37
N HIS A 234 23.90 30.35 -16.13
CA HIS A 234 24.53 29.02 -16.03
C HIS A 234 24.15 28.28 -14.74
N GLU A 235 23.25 28.87 -13.92
CA GLU A 235 22.78 28.25 -12.69
C GLU A 235 21.88 27.05 -12.98
N PRO A 236 21.88 26.06 -12.06
CA PRO A 236 21.11 24.85 -12.23
C PRO A 236 19.62 25.18 -12.17
N SER A 237 18.80 24.45 -12.92
CA SER A 237 17.35 24.52 -12.77
C SER A 237 16.96 24.21 -11.32
N THR A 238 16.15 25.08 -10.72
CA THR A 238 15.64 24.89 -9.36
C THR A 238 14.20 24.40 -9.42
N VAL A 239 13.91 23.35 -8.66
CA VAL A 239 12.55 22.83 -8.51
C VAL A 239 11.88 23.56 -7.36
N GLN A 240 10.66 24.04 -7.57
CA GLN A 240 9.82 24.67 -6.56
C GLN A 240 8.61 23.78 -6.26
N LEU A 241 8.30 23.61 -4.97
CA LEU A 241 7.07 22.97 -4.51
C LEU A 241 5.99 24.04 -4.34
N TRP A 242 4.82 23.79 -4.91
CA TRP A 242 3.62 24.60 -4.75
C TRP A 242 2.61 23.82 -3.93
N VAL A 243 2.00 24.51 -2.97
CA VAL A 243 1.03 23.91 -2.06
C VAL A 243 -0.25 24.75 -2.05
N SER A 244 -1.38 24.06 -2.05
CA SER A 244 -2.69 24.62 -1.72
C SER A 244 -3.24 23.90 -0.51
N TYR A 245 -3.61 24.66 0.51
CA TYR A 245 -4.31 24.18 1.69
C TYR A 245 -5.79 24.56 1.60
N ASN A 246 -6.71 23.62 1.87
CA ASN A 246 -8.16 23.83 1.80
C ASN A 246 -8.62 24.48 0.48
N ARG A 247 -8.05 24.03 -0.65
CA ARG A 247 -8.35 24.50 -2.01
C ARG A 247 -8.14 26.01 -2.24
N GLN A 248 -7.34 26.67 -1.39
CA GLN A 248 -6.89 28.06 -1.63
C GLN A 248 -5.93 28.13 -2.82
N PRO A 249 -5.69 29.32 -3.43
CA PRO A 249 -4.73 29.45 -4.51
C PRO A 249 -3.36 28.88 -4.13
N MET A 250 -2.72 28.15 -5.06
CA MET A 250 -1.43 27.53 -4.81
C MET A 250 -0.37 28.61 -4.56
N LYS A 251 0.48 28.41 -3.55
CA LYS A 251 1.63 29.26 -3.25
C LYS A 251 2.91 28.43 -3.23
N ALA A 252 4.02 29.03 -3.64
CA ALA A 252 5.32 28.38 -3.56
C ALA A 252 5.75 28.24 -2.09
N ALA A 253 6.12 27.03 -1.70
CA ALA A 253 6.62 26.71 -0.38
C ALA A 253 8.07 27.18 -0.21
N GLN A 254 8.43 27.54 1.03
CA GLN A 254 9.74 28.02 1.42
C GLN A 254 10.47 26.93 2.20
N PHE A 255 11.69 26.63 1.78
CA PHE A 255 12.58 25.66 2.42
C PHE A 255 13.82 26.38 2.94
N MET A 256 14.13 26.20 4.23
CA MET A 256 15.33 26.75 4.85
C MET A 256 16.56 25.91 4.52
N THR A 257 17.00 25.90 3.25
CA THR A 257 18.18 25.15 2.79
C THR A 257 19.07 25.96 1.86
N ARG A 258 20.38 25.72 1.96
CA ARG A 258 21.38 26.29 1.05
C ARG A 258 21.71 25.35 -0.11
N HIS A 259 21.28 24.09 -0.03
CA HIS A 259 21.59 23.09 -1.04
C HIS A 259 20.53 23.13 -2.17
N PRO A 260 20.94 23.13 -3.45
CA PRO A 260 20.01 23.06 -4.55
C PRO A 260 19.11 21.82 -4.44
N ILE A 261 17.80 22.04 -4.58
CA ILE A 261 16.79 20.99 -4.54
C ILE A 261 16.61 20.43 -5.95
N THR A 262 16.62 19.11 -6.06
CA THR A 262 16.44 18.40 -7.34
C THR A 262 15.06 17.76 -7.47
N GLU A 263 14.43 17.40 -6.35
CA GLU A 263 13.17 16.65 -6.34
C GLU A 263 12.46 16.80 -4.99
N PHE A 264 11.13 16.69 -5.02
CA PHE A 264 10.27 16.62 -3.83
C PHE A 264 9.46 15.34 -3.86
N TYR A 265 9.36 14.66 -2.72
CA TYR A 265 8.46 13.54 -2.50
C TYR A 265 7.62 13.79 -1.25
N ILE A 266 6.29 13.83 -1.41
CA ILE A 266 5.36 13.98 -0.29
C ILE A 266 5.28 12.64 0.44
N ALA A 267 5.92 12.53 1.59
CA ALA A 267 5.94 11.28 2.35
C ALA A 267 4.62 11.11 3.10
N ASP A 268 4.22 12.12 3.87
CA ASP A 268 2.96 12.14 4.62
C ASP A 268 2.34 13.55 4.61
N ALA A 269 1.01 13.64 4.64
CA ALA A 269 0.28 14.93 4.69
C ALA A 269 -0.86 14.88 5.71
N SER A 270 -0.72 14.03 6.73
CA SER A 270 -1.73 13.78 7.75
C SER A 270 -1.59 14.77 8.91
N GLU A 271 -2.60 14.81 9.80
CA GLU A 271 -2.54 15.56 11.07
C GLU A 271 -2.13 17.03 10.91
N ASP A 272 -2.63 17.67 9.85
CA ASP A 272 -2.48 19.11 9.61
C ASP A 272 -1.03 19.58 9.43
N GLN A 273 -0.09 18.70 9.06
CA GLN A 273 1.26 19.08 8.66
C GLN A 273 1.75 18.11 7.58
N VAL A 274 2.79 18.50 6.85
CA VAL A 274 3.30 17.76 5.71
C VAL A 274 4.74 17.35 5.96
N PHE A 275 5.02 16.06 5.81
CA PHE A 275 6.37 15.52 5.67
C PHE A 275 6.76 15.46 4.21
N VAL A 276 7.86 16.13 3.88
CA VAL A 276 8.40 16.15 2.51
C VAL A 276 9.84 15.68 2.52
N CYS A 277 10.12 14.64 1.75
CA CYS A 277 11.48 14.26 1.40
C CYS A 277 11.98 15.20 0.30
N VAL A 278 13.08 15.88 0.57
CA VAL A 278 13.74 16.80 -0.35
C VAL A 278 15.05 16.17 -0.76
N ASN A 279 15.17 15.86 -2.04
CA ASN A 279 16.41 15.33 -2.60
C ASN A 279 17.31 16.50 -3.03
N HIS A 280 18.58 16.40 -2.66
CA HIS A 280 19.62 17.38 -2.98
C HIS A 280 20.64 16.77 -3.94
N ARG A 281 21.57 17.61 -4.39
CA ARG A 281 22.73 17.15 -5.17
C ARG A 281 23.48 16.04 -4.43
N HIS A 282 24.05 15.10 -5.19
CA HIS A 282 24.70 13.88 -4.68
C HIS A 282 23.74 12.84 -4.08
N ASN A 283 22.42 12.94 -4.35
CA ASN A 283 21.38 12.01 -3.90
C ASN A 283 21.31 11.86 -2.38
N VAL A 284 21.58 12.97 -1.68
CA VAL A 284 21.33 13.08 -0.26
C VAL A 284 19.90 13.55 -0.08
N THR A 285 19.08 12.77 0.61
CA THR A 285 17.70 13.11 0.88
C THR A 285 17.52 13.47 2.35
N HIS A 286 16.80 14.56 2.59
CA HIS A 286 16.47 15.06 3.92
C HIS A 286 14.95 15.14 4.06
N LEU A 287 14.46 14.93 5.25
CA LEU A 287 13.04 15.04 5.59
C LEU A 287 12.79 16.41 6.23
N TYR A 288 11.77 17.10 5.72
CA TYR A 288 11.32 18.39 6.23
C TYR A 288 9.89 18.26 6.73
N ILE A 289 9.54 19.00 7.79
CA ILE A 289 8.17 19.16 8.28
C ILE A 289 7.67 20.56 7.93
N SER A 290 6.37 20.69 7.69
CA SER A 290 5.73 21.98 7.42
C SER A 290 5.02 22.58 8.63
N ASP A 291 4.71 23.87 8.50
CA ASP A 291 3.57 24.49 9.18
C ASP A 291 2.22 23.91 8.72
N THR A 292 1.11 24.42 9.27
CA THR A 292 -0.22 23.86 8.98
C THR A 292 -0.68 24.07 7.54
N GLU A 293 -0.26 25.16 6.90
CA GLU A 293 -0.60 25.44 5.51
C GLU A 293 0.26 24.67 4.50
N GLY A 294 1.35 24.05 4.94
CA GLY A 294 2.28 23.38 4.04
C GLY A 294 3.14 24.35 3.24
N LEU A 295 3.44 25.53 3.78
CA LEU A 295 4.15 26.60 3.07
C LEU A 295 5.52 26.90 3.65
N SER A 296 5.74 26.70 4.93
CA SER A 296 7.03 26.94 5.58
C SER A 296 7.61 25.63 6.09
N PHE A 297 8.78 25.22 5.57
CA PHE A 297 9.40 23.95 5.88
C PHE A 297 10.72 24.10 6.64
N SER A 298 10.87 23.30 7.69
CA SER A 298 12.10 23.16 8.48
C SER A 298 12.63 21.73 8.44
N LEU A 299 13.96 21.59 8.49
CA LEU A 299 14.64 20.30 8.50
C LEU A 299 14.27 19.50 9.76
N SER A 300 13.85 18.26 9.57
CA SER A 300 13.47 17.31 10.62
C SER A 300 14.52 16.23 10.83
N LEU A 301 14.94 15.61 9.72
CA LEU A 301 15.81 14.45 9.74
C LEU A 301 16.70 14.44 8.51
N GLU A 302 18.01 14.29 8.73
CA GLU A 302 18.99 14.19 7.65
C GLU A 302 19.16 12.75 7.17
N ASN A 303 19.63 12.58 5.94
CA ASN A 303 20.02 11.31 5.33
C ASN A 303 18.96 10.19 5.40
N VAL A 304 17.70 10.52 5.10
CA VAL A 304 16.62 9.53 5.03
C VAL A 304 16.79 8.66 3.79
N LEU A 305 16.64 7.34 3.96
CA LEU A 305 16.73 6.37 2.88
C LEU A 305 15.58 6.57 1.89
N TYR A 306 15.93 6.93 0.66
CA TYR A 306 15.01 7.32 -0.38
C TYR A 306 15.35 6.64 -1.71
N TYR A 307 14.31 6.22 -2.43
CA TYR A 307 14.41 5.70 -3.78
C TYR A 307 13.68 6.64 -4.74
N SER A 308 14.39 7.09 -5.78
CA SER A 308 13.83 7.78 -6.94
C SER A 308 14.20 7.05 -8.23
N PRO A 309 13.23 6.74 -9.11
CA PRO A 309 13.48 6.15 -10.42
C PRO A 309 14.40 7.00 -11.31
N GLU A 310 14.32 8.32 -11.17
CA GLU A 310 15.10 9.30 -11.96
C GLU A 310 16.44 9.65 -11.31
N GLY A 311 16.66 9.26 -10.05
CA GLY A 311 17.89 9.51 -9.28
C GLY A 311 19.00 8.45 -9.43
N SER A 312 20.11 8.57 -8.68
CA SER A 312 21.24 7.62 -8.77
C SER A 312 20.91 6.20 -8.29
N SER A 313 19.80 6.03 -7.58
CA SER A 313 19.29 4.73 -7.14
C SER A 313 18.76 3.87 -8.32
N ASN A 314 18.69 4.42 -9.54
CA ASN A 314 18.38 3.70 -10.77
C ASN A 314 19.39 2.58 -11.12
N ASN A 315 20.57 2.56 -10.49
CA ASN A 315 21.54 1.46 -10.66
C ASN A 315 21.25 0.23 -9.78
N THR A 316 20.20 0.26 -8.96
CA THR A 316 19.83 -0.86 -8.08
C THR A 316 18.74 -1.74 -8.69
N LEU A 317 18.59 -2.98 -8.18
CA LEU A 317 17.54 -3.90 -8.61
C LEU A 317 16.12 -3.40 -8.31
N ILE A 318 15.97 -2.38 -7.45
CA ILE A 318 14.68 -1.81 -7.03
C ILE A 318 13.87 -1.31 -8.23
N ARG A 319 14.51 -0.81 -9.30
CA ARG A 319 13.82 -0.33 -10.51
C ARG A 319 12.93 -1.36 -11.20
N TYR A 320 13.21 -2.66 -11.00
CA TYR A 320 12.41 -3.73 -11.57
C TYR A 320 11.13 -4.01 -10.75
N PHE A 321 11.05 -3.48 -9.52
CA PHE A 321 9.97 -3.71 -8.57
C PHE A 321 9.19 -2.44 -8.20
N ALA A 322 9.77 -1.25 -8.37
CA ALA A 322 9.14 0.03 -8.09
C ALA A 322 9.32 1.01 -9.26
N SER A 323 8.22 1.48 -9.82
CA SER A 323 8.17 2.51 -10.87
C SER A 323 7.96 3.92 -10.31
N GLU A 324 7.59 4.03 -9.04
CA GLU A 324 7.31 5.28 -8.34
C GLU A 324 8.31 5.51 -7.21
N PRO A 325 8.64 6.78 -6.90
CA PRO A 325 9.52 7.11 -5.77
C PRO A 325 8.89 6.74 -4.42
N PHE A 326 9.73 6.40 -3.44
CA PHE A 326 9.30 6.17 -2.07
C PHE A 326 10.45 6.39 -1.08
N ALA A 327 10.11 6.68 0.17
CA ALA A 327 11.04 6.75 1.29
C ALA A 327 10.72 5.66 2.31
N ASP A 328 11.75 5.19 3.04
CA ASP A 328 11.55 4.31 4.19
C ASP A 328 11.15 5.15 5.43
N LEU A 329 9.92 5.65 5.39
CA LEU A 329 9.24 6.37 6.46
C LEU A 329 7.90 5.69 6.72
N HIS A 330 7.73 5.13 7.92
CA HIS A 330 6.53 4.44 8.36
C HIS A 330 5.76 5.29 9.36
N ARG A 331 4.50 5.59 9.06
CA ARG A 331 3.57 6.19 10.02
C ARG A 331 2.93 5.09 10.86
N VAL A 332 3.03 5.20 12.19
CA VAL A 332 2.36 4.23 13.07
C VAL A 332 0.87 4.55 13.08
N GLU A 333 0.09 3.71 12.37
CA GLU A 333 -1.36 3.88 12.24
C GLU A 333 -2.05 3.81 13.61
N GLY A 334 -3.15 4.55 13.78
CA GLY A 334 -3.88 4.65 15.04
C GLY A 334 -3.31 5.67 16.05
N LEU A 335 -2.09 6.16 15.83
CA LEU A 335 -1.45 7.15 16.69
C LEU A 335 -1.04 8.40 15.93
N ARG A 336 -1.07 9.53 16.63
CA ARG A 336 -0.61 10.82 16.11
C ARG A 336 0.84 11.05 16.46
N GLY A 337 1.59 11.66 15.54
CA GLY A 337 2.98 12.06 15.76
C GLY A 337 4.03 10.94 15.79
N VAL A 338 3.65 9.67 15.71
CA VAL A 338 4.59 8.55 15.80
C VAL A 338 5.02 8.06 14.41
N PHE A 339 6.32 8.18 14.11
CA PHE A 339 6.90 7.75 12.83
C PHE A 339 8.23 7.02 13.02
N ILE A 340 8.49 6.02 12.18
CA ILE A 340 9.75 5.27 12.15
C ILE A 340 10.42 5.50 10.79
N ALA A 341 11.65 5.96 10.79
CA ALA A 341 12.41 6.22 9.57
C ALA A 341 13.68 5.36 9.51
N THR A 342 14.14 5.06 8.29
CA THR A 342 15.46 4.46 8.07
C THR A 342 16.43 5.54 7.57
N LEU A 343 17.52 5.71 8.30
CA LEU A 343 18.66 6.54 7.92
C LEU A 343 19.66 5.75 7.10
N LEU A 344 20.36 6.45 6.21
CA LEU A 344 21.46 5.92 5.44
C LEU A 344 22.76 6.67 5.76
N ASN A 345 23.77 5.95 6.25
CA ASN A 345 25.09 6.51 6.50
C ASN A 345 26.13 5.92 5.52
N GLY A 346 26.25 6.51 4.33
CA GLY A 346 27.19 6.06 3.31
C GLY A 346 26.51 5.36 2.13
N SER A 347 27.07 4.23 1.67
CA SER A 347 26.52 3.50 0.53
C SER A 347 25.25 2.75 0.90
N ALA A 348 24.35 2.57 -0.07
CA ALA A 348 23.06 1.91 0.11
C ALA A 348 23.21 0.38 0.34
N SER A 349 23.58 -0.01 1.56
CA SER A 349 23.69 -1.38 2.06
C SER A 349 23.15 -1.48 3.49
N GLU A 350 22.74 -2.68 3.92
CA GLU A 350 22.20 -2.90 5.27
C GLU A 350 23.21 -2.50 6.38
N ASP A 351 24.52 -2.56 6.10
CA ASP A 351 25.58 -2.13 7.03
C ASP A 351 25.53 -0.64 7.39
N ASN A 352 24.89 0.16 6.54
CA ASN A 352 24.80 1.61 6.66
C ASN A 352 23.38 2.08 7.01
N MET A 353 22.45 1.15 7.25
CA MET A 353 21.07 1.45 7.57
C MET A 353 20.83 1.43 9.07
N ARG A 354 20.22 2.50 9.58
CA ARG A 354 19.84 2.62 11.00
C ARG A 354 18.44 3.17 11.12
N SER A 355 17.61 2.52 11.92
CA SER A 355 16.26 2.99 12.20
C SER A 355 16.24 4.01 13.34
N VAL A 356 15.37 5.01 13.21
CA VAL A 356 15.05 6.01 14.22
C VAL A 356 13.54 6.16 14.34
N ILE A 357 13.07 6.62 15.49
CA ILE A 357 11.66 6.86 15.80
C ILE A 357 11.47 8.28 16.34
N THR A 358 10.31 8.87 16.06
CA THR A 358 9.84 10.12 16.63
C THR A 358 8.46 9.90 17.24
N PHE A 359 8.16 10.63 18.31
CA PHE A 359 6.84 10.63 18.96
C PHE A 359 6.15 12.01 18.88
N ASP A 360 6.83 13.02 18.35
CA ASP A 360 6.41 14.42 18.31
C ASP A 360 6.28 14.93 16.87
N LYS A 361 5.99 14.04 15.92
CA LYS A 361 5.82 14.33 14.49
C LYS A 361 7.09 14.92 13.86
N GLY A 362 8.25 14.37 14.23
CA GLY A 362 9.54 14.72 13.64
C GLY A 362 10.15 16.00 14.20
N GLY A 363 9.72 16.45 15.38
CA GLY A 363 10.43 17.48 16.12
C GLY A 363 11.75 16.95 16.66
N THR A 364 11.72 15.75 17.25
CA THR A 364 12.87 15.03 17.76
C THR A 364 12.87 13.58 17.30
N TRP A 365 14.06 13.02 17.12
CA TRP A 365 14.26 11.65 16.66
C TRP A 365 15.25 10.94 17.57
N GLU A 366 14.94 9.68 17.89
CA GLU A 366 15.78 8.82 18.71
C GLU A 366 15.99 7.44 18.08
N LEU A 367 17.04 6.74 18.53
CA LEU A 367 17.29 5.36 18.13
C LEU A 367 16.31 4.43 18.86
N LEU A 368 15.81 3.40 18.18
CA LEU A 368 14.93 2.43 18.84
C LEU A 368 15.71 1.61 19.88
N GLN A 369 15.15 1.54 21.09
CA GLN A 369 15.72 0.74 22.17
C GLN A 369 15.65 -0.75 21.82
N ALA A 370 16.78 -1.45 21.98
CA ALA A 370 16.81 -2.91 21.83
C ALA A 370 16.13 -3.58 23.02
N PRO A 371 15.49 -4.75 22.83
CA PRO A 371 14.96 -5.54 23.94
C PRO A 371 16.09 -5.99 24.88
N SER A 372 15.78 -6.12 26.17
CA SER A 372 16.75 -6.62 27.17
C SER A 372 16.98 -8.13 27.10
N ALA A 373 16.03 -8.87 26.52
CA ALA A 373 16.07 -10.31 26.38
C ALA A 373 15.64 -10.76 24.98
N ASP A 374 16.20 -11.87 24.51
CA ASP A 374 15.81 -12.55 23.29
C ASP A 374 14.52 -13.37 23.50
N SER A 375 14.00 -13.96 22.41
CA SER A 375 12.78 -14.77 22.43
C SER A 375 12.87 -16.06 23.27
N LEU A 376 14.06 -16.45 23.72
CA LEU A 376 14.32 -17.62 24.59
C LEU A 376 14.66 -17.22 26.03
N GLY A 377 14.64 -15.92 26.35
CA GLY A 377 14.99 -15.39 27.67
C GLY A 377 16.50 -15.17 27.90
N GLY A 378 17.32 -15.31 26.87
CA GLY A 378 18.74 -14.95 26.89
C GLY A 378 18.93 -13.44 26.95
N THR A 379 19.94 -12.96 27.67
CA THR A 379 20.22 -11.52 27.79
C THR A 379 20.83 -10.95 26.51
N VAL A 380 20.31 -9.83 26.03
CA VAL A 380 20.84 -9.11 24.86
C VAL A 380 21.74 -7.96 25.33
N ASP A 381 23.06 -8.06 25.13
CA ASP A 381 24.00 -6.96 25.43
C ASP A 381 24.00 -5.93 24.30
N CYS A 382 23.08 -4.98 24.37
CA CYS A 382 22.99 -3.88 23.43
C CYS A 382 22.81 -2.54 24.17
N GLN A 383 23.82 -1.67 24.07
CA GLN A 383 23.82 -0.37 24.71
C GLN A 383 23.82 0.75 23.67
N LEU A 384 22.87 1.69 23.81
CA LEU A 384 22.76 2.89 22.98
C LEU A 384 24.05 3.72 22.98
N SER A 385 24.72 3.84 24.14
CA SER A 385 25.99 4.56 24.28
C SER A 385 27.13 3.98 23.44
N LYS A 386 27.05 2.70 23.07
CA LYS A 386 27.99 2.01 22.17
C LYS A 386 27.51 2.01 20.71
N GLY A 387 26.44 2.75 20.39
CA GLY A 387 25.82 2.81 19.07
C GLY A 387 25.01 1.57 18.70
N CYS A 388 24.64 0.73 19.68
CA CYS A 388 23.79 -0.43 19.45
C CYS A 388 22.32 -0.08 19.70
N SER A 389 21.43 -0.49 18.79
CA SER A 389 20.00 -0.20 18.81
C SER A 389 19.22 -1.26 18.03
N LEU A 390 17.90 -1.20 18.09
CA LEU A 390 17.02 -1.99 17.21
C LEU A 390 16.89 -1.31 15.84
N HIS A 391 16.92 -2.11 14.78
CA HIS A 391 16.77 -1.66 13.41
C HIS A 391 15.72 -2.48 12.69
N LEU A 392 14.76 -1.83 12.04
CA LEU A 392 13.61 -2.46 11.40
C LEU A 392 13.76 -2.42 9.88
N ALA A 393 13.52 -3.55 9.24
CA ALA A 393 13.56 -3.69 7.80
C ALA A 393 12.26 -3.12 7.19
N GLN A 394 12.42 -2.19 6.26
CA GLN A 394 11.34 -1.55 5.52
C GLN A 394 11.44 -1.87 4.02
N ARG A 395 10.62 -1.20 3.20
CA ARG A 395 10.44 -1.51 1.78
C ARG A 395 11.76 -1.50 1.01
N TRP A 396 12.66 -0.54 1.28
CA TRP A 396 13.91 -0.42 0.54
C TRP A 396 14.81 -1.64 0.71
N SER A 397 15.12 -2.03 1.96
CA SER A 397 16.02 -3.17 2.23
C SER A 397 15.44 -4.50 1.76
N GLN A 398 14.11 -4.65 1.86
CA GLN A 398 13.39 -5.81 1.34
C GLN A 398 13.51 -5.93 -0.18
N LEU A 399 13.32 -4.84 -0.93
CA LEU A 399 13.43 -4.84 -2.39
C LEU A 399 14.88 -5.03 -2.85
N PHE A 400 15.84 -4.38 -2.19
CA PHE A 400 17.25 -4.48 -2.54
C PHE A 400 17.79 -5.91 -2.41
N ASN A 401 17.40 -6.62 -1.34
CA ASN A 401 17.79 -8.00 -1.10
C ASN A 401 16.88 -9.05 -1.74
N ILE A 402 15.94 -8.64 -2.61
CA ILE A 402 14.98 -9.53 -3.29
C ILE A 402 14.16 -10.37 -2.29
N GLN A 403 13.88 -9.79 -1.12
CA GLN A 403 13.10 -10.40 -0.05
C GLN A 403 11.63 -10.01 -0.17
N LEU A 404 11.06 -10.23 -1.36
CA LEU A 404 9.71 -9.79 -1.75
C LEU A 404 8.56 -10.35 -0.90
N ARG A 405 8.85 -11.34 -0.04
CA ARG A 405 7.89 -11.98 0.86
C ARG A 405 8.02 -11.54 2.32
N ARG A 406 8.93 -10.62 2.65
CA ARG A 406 8.98 -10.07 4.01
C ARG A 406 7.81 -9.14 4.25
N ILE A 407 7.25 -9.22 5.45
CA ILE A 407 6.18 -8.34 5.89
C ILE A 407 6.81 -6.98 6.26
N PRO A 408 6.27 -5.84 5.75
CA PRO A 408 6.66 -4.51 6.20
C PRO A 408 6.27 -4.30 7.68
N ILE A 409 6.64 -3.15 8.26
CA ILE A 409 6.19 -2.80 9.61
C ILE A 409 4.66 -2.81 9.62
N LEU A 410 4.07 -3.59 10.53
CA LEU A 410 2.64 -3.73 10.69
C LEU A 410 2.18 -2.91 11.90
N SER A 411 1.40 -1.88 11.62
CA SER A 411 0.67 -1.03 12.57
C SER A 411 -0.70 -0.73 11.95
N LYS A 412 -1.80 -0.83 12.72
CA LYS A 412 -3.16 -0.52 12.23
C LYS A 412 -3.92 0.27 13.28
N ASP A 413 -4.86 1.08 12.82
CA ASP A 413 -5.83 1.78 13.66
C ASP A 413 -6.71 0.84 14.49
N SER A 414 -6.85 -0.42 14.04
CA SER A 414 -7.53 -1.50 14.76
C SER A 414 -6.85 -1.87 16.09
N ALA A 415 -5.55 -1.63 16.25
CA ALA A 415 -4.77 -1.93 17.45
C ALA A 415 -3.77 -0.79 17.77
N PRO A 416 -4.24 0.37 18.27
CA PRO A 416 -3.37 1.52 18.52
C PRO A 416 -2.22 1.20 19.48
N GLY A 417 -1.00 1.57 19.10
CA GLY A 417 0.22 1.31 19.89
C GLY A 417 0.86 -0.06 19.69
N LEU A 418 0.17 -1.00 19.03
CA LEU A 418 0.73 -2.28 18.63
C LEU A 418 1.52 -2.15 17.32
N ILE A 419 2.77 -2.60 17.34
CA ILE A 419 3.65 -2.65 16.19
C ILE A 419 4.31 -4.03 16.12
N MET A 420 4.23 -4.68 14.96
CA MET A 420 5.01 -5.88 14.66
C MET A 420 5.96 -5.57 13.50
N ALA A 421 7.23 -5.94 13.63
CA ALA A 421 8.23 -5.64 12.61
C ALA A 421 9.30 -6.72 12.50
N THR A 422 9.82 -6.90 11.28
CA THR A 422 11.03 -7.69 11.05
C THR A 422 12.24 -6.76 11.20
N GLY A 423 13.22 -7.14 12.00
CA GLY A 423 14.38 -6.28 12.26
C GLY A 423 15.58 -7.03 12.80
N SER A 424 16.62 -6.33 13.20
CA SER A 424 17.79 -6.88 13.85
C SER A 424 18.34 -5.91 14.91
N VAL A 425 18.96 -6.46 15.95
CA VAL A 425 19.63 -5.69 17.00
C VAL A 425 21.11 -5.62 16.68
N GLY A 426 21.68 -4.41 16.71
CA GLY A 426 23.10 -4.21 16.39
C GLY A 426 23.45 -2.75 16.17
N ARG A 427 24.55 -2.51 15.44
CA ARG A 427 24.93 -1.16 15.01
C ARG A 427 24.17 -0.68 13.78
N ASN A 428 23.61 -1.61 13.02
CA ASN A 428 22.93 -1.43 11.73
C ASN A 428 22.00 -2.63 11.45
N LEU A 429 21.32 -2.61 10.31
CA LEU A 429 20.31 -3.60 9.94
C LEU A 429 20.87 -4.97 9.52
N ALA A 430 22.18 -5.11 9.26
CA ALA A 430 22.78 -6.28 8.60
C ALA A 430 22.76 -7.58 9.43
N ASN A 431 22.43 -7.50 10.72
CA ASN A 431 22.37 -8.67 11.61
C ASN A 431 21.19 -9.60 11.29
N LYS A 432 21.20 -10.80 11.88
CA LYS A 432 20.16 -11.82 11.66
C LYS A 432 18.76 -11.23 11.98
N PRO A 433 17.79 -11.37 11.05
CA PRO A 433 16.47 -10.79 11.22
C PRO A 433 15.58 -11.65 12.12
N ASN A 434 14.93 -11.02 13.09
CA ASN A 434 13.94 -11.58 13.99
C ASN A 434 12.64 -10.74 13.93
N VAL A 435 11.56 -11.24 14.54
CA VAL A 435 10.31 -10.49 14.71
C VAL A 435 10.31 -9.81 16.06
N TYR A 436 10.06 -8.50 16.06
CA TYR A 436 9.94 -7.68 17.26
C TYR A 436 8.51 -7.17 17.38
N VAL A 437 8.03 -7.09 18.62
CA VAL A 437 6.71 -6.55 18.95
C VAL A 437 6.87 -5.39 19.93
N SER A 438 6.08 -4.34 19.72
CA SER A 438 5.90 -3.26 20.69
C SER A 438 4.41 -3.06 20.92
N SER A 439 4.00 -2.97 22.19
CA SER A 439 2.67 -2.51 22.60
C SER A 439 2.71 -1.11 23.21
N SER A 440 3.83 -0.40 23.04
CA SER A 440 4.09 0.94 23.57
C SER A 440 4.42 1.92 22.45
N ALA A 441 3.79 1.75 21.28
CA ALA A 441 3.99 2.59 20.10
C ALA A 441 5.43 2.67 19.59
N GLY A 442 6.28 1.71 19.96
CA GLY A 442 7.70 1.68 19.59
C GLY A 442 8.66 2.23 20.65
N ALA A 443 8.18 2.65 21.82
CA ALA A 443 9.05 3.08 22.92
C ALA A 443 9.85 1.90 23.52
N ARG A 444 9.20 0.77 23.75
CA ARG A 444 9.82 -0.49 24.20
C ARG A 444 9.50 -1.62 23.25
N TRP A 445 10.47 -2.50 23.04
CA TRP A 445 10.37 -3.65 22.14
C TRP A 445 10.67 -4.94 22.89
N ARG A 446 10.09 -6.04 22.42
CA ARG A 446 10.45 -7.41 22.78
C ARG A 446 10.81 -8.18 21.51
N GLU A 447 11.80 -9.07 21.60
CA GLU A 447 12.01 -10.06 20.54
C GLU A 447 10.95 -11.16 20.71
N ALA A 448 9.98 -11.22 19.81
CA ALA A 448 8.86 -12.15 19.91
C ALA A 448 9.17 -13.51 19.28
N LEU A 449 9.84 -13.52 18.12
CA LEU A 449 10.17 -14.75 17.39
C LEU A 449 11.53 -14.64 16.71
N ALA A 450 12.36 -15.67 16.87
CA ALA A 450 13.62 -15.80 16.16
C ALA A 450 13.41 -16.16 14.68
N GLY A 451 14.02 -15.42 13.76
CA GLY A 451 13.93 -15.64 12.32
C GLY A 451 12.74 -14.96 11.63
N PRO A 452 12.72 -14.96 10.29
CA PRO A 452 11.68 -14.30 9.52
C PRO A 452 10.35 -15.08 9.56
N HIS A 453 9.25 -14.36 9.79
CA HIS A 453 7.90 -14.91 9.81
C HIS A 453 6.97 -14.05 8.94
N PHE A 454 5.92 -14.68 8.40
CA PHE A 454 4.68 -13.98 8.08
C PHE A 454 3.96 -13.72 9.40
N TYR A 455 3.41 -12.53 9.60
CA TYR A 455 2.65 -12.21 10.80
C TYR A 455 1.48 -11.28 10.50
N THR A 456 0.44 -11.42 11.31
CA THR A 456 -0.75 -10.58 11.30
C THR A 456 -1.43 -10.65 12.68
N TRP A 457 -2.50 -9.91 12.87
CA TRP A 457 -3.36 -10.02 14.06
C TRP A 457 -4.83 -10.03 13.69
N GLY A 458 -5.64 -10.36 14.69
CA GLY A 458 -7.09 -10.27 14.67
C GLY A 458 -7.62 -9.78 16.02
N ASP A 459 -8.92 -9.61 16.10
CA ASP A 459 -9.62 -9.08 17.29
C ASP A 459 -8.96 -7.82 17.87
N HIS A 460 -8.75 -6.78 17.04
CA HIS A 460 -8.18 -5.51 17.51
C HIS A 460 -6.79 -5.64 18.17
N GLY A 461 -6.01 -6.66 17.76
CA GLY A 461 -4.69 -6.96 18.33
C GLY A 461 -4.72 -7.95 19.50
N GLY A 462 -5.90 -8.43 19.92
CA GLY A 462 -6.06 -9.40 21.00
C GLY A 462 -5.45 -10.78 20.70
N ILE A 463 -5.27 -11.11 19.42
CA ILE A 463 -4.55 -12.32 19.00
C ILE A 463 -3.57 -12.03 17.86
N LEU A 464 -2.30 -12.36 18.09
CA LEU A 464 -1.24 -12.31 17.09
C LEU A 464 -1.06 -13.71 16.48
N MET A 465 -0.81 -13.78 15.17
CA MET A 465 -0.51 -15.03 14.48
C MET A 465 0.74 -14.88 13.62
N ALA A 466 1.59 -15.91 13.63
CA ALA A 466 2.83 -15.93 12.87
C ALA A 466 3.14 -17.30 12.27
N ILE A 467 3.72 -17.32 11.07
CA ILE A 467 4.17 -18.54 10.38
C ILE A 467 5.62 -18.35 9.93
N ALA A 468 6.50 -19.27 10.32
CA ALA A 468 7.90 -19.22 9.94
C ALA A 468 8.06 -19.32 8.42
N GLN A 469 8.90 -18.47 7.84
CA GLN A 469 9.24 -18.57 6.42
C GLN A 469 10.18 -19.76 6.22
N GLY A 470 9.71 -20.83 5.56
CA GLY A 470 10.54 -22.04 5.39
C GLY A 470 9.82 -23.35 5.08
N GLY A 471 8.47 -23.40 5.10
CA GLY A 471 7.70 -24.55 4.59
C GLY A 471 7.13 -25.50 5.65
N PHE A 472 7.15 -25.14 6.93
CA PHE A 472 6.55 -25.96 7.99
C PHE A 472 5.04 -25.68 8.13
N PRO A 473 4.18 -26.71 8.27
CA PRO A 473 2.74 -26.54 8.43
C PRO A 473 2.34 -26.20 9.87
N ILE A 474 3.10 -25.30 10.51
CA ILE A 474 2.90 -24.85 11.89
C ILE A 474 2.74 -23.33 11.89
N PHE A 475 1.68 -22.85 12.52
CA PHE A 475 1.59 -21.45 12.91
C PHE A 475 1.73 -21.32 14.42
N ARG A 476 2.19 -20.16 14.84
CA ARG A 476 2.29 -19.73 16.23
C ARG A 476 1.25 -18.67 16.49
N PHE A 477 0.58 -18.71 17.63
CA PHE A 477 -0.31 -17.64 18.06
C PHE A 477 0.00 -17.19 19.48
N SER A 478 -0.28 -15.92 19.76
CA SER A 478 -0.09 -15.28 21.07
C SER A 478 -1.30 -14.41 21.39
N THR A 479 -1.76 -14.46 22.64
CA THR A 479 -2.85 -13.61 23.18
C THR A 479 -2.36 -12.62 24.22
N ASN A 480 -1.05 -12.47 24.35
CA ASN A 480 -0.37 -11.59 25.30
C ASN A 480 0.74 -10.80 24.58
N GLU A 481 0.39 -10.20 23.45
CA GLU A 481 1.24 -9.26 22.71
C GLU A 481 2.62 -9.83 22.34
N GLY A 482 2.70 -11.14 22.10
CA GLY A 482 3.93 -11.82 21.68
C GLY A 482 4.87 -12.22 22.81
N GLU A 483 4.43 -12.18 24.07
CA GLU A 483 5.20 -12.69 25.22
C GLU A 483 5.40 -14.19 25.18
N THR A 484 4.32 -14.92 24.96
CA THR A 484 4.34 -16.38 24.85
C THR A 484 3.61 -16.81 23.60
N TRP A 485 4.13 -17.86 22.96
CA TRP A 485 3.61 -18.37 21.71
C TRP A 485 3.20 -19.83 21.85
N THR A 486 2.00 -20.16 21.39
CA THR A 486 1.50 -21.53 21.31
C THR A 486 1.57 -22.00 19.86
N GLU A 487 2.09 -23.19 19.63
CA GLU A 487 2.19 -23.80 18.31
C GLU A 487 0.91 -24.57 17.95
N PHE A 488 0.49 -24.47 16.69
CA PHE A 488 -0.63 -25.22 16.13
C PHE A 488 -0.28 -25.75 14.75
N LYS A 489 -0.45 -27.06 14.56
CA LYS A 489 -0.26 -27.73 13.27
C LYS A 489 -1.53 -27.58 12.43
N PHE A 490 -1.46 -26.82 11.34
CA PHE A 490 -2.63 -26.50 10.50
C PHE A 490 -2.81 -27.43 9.30
N SER A 491 -1.83 -28.25 8.98
CA SER A 491 -1.89 -29.21 7.88
C SER A 491 -1.04 -30.44 8.22
N GLU A 492 -1.50 -31.62 7.80
CA GLU A 492 -0.72 -32.86 7.89
C GLU A 492 0.41 -32.91 6.86
N LYS A 493 0.20 -32.27 5.70
CA LYS A 493 1.19 -32.18 4.62
C LYS A 493 1.99 -30.89 4.74
N GLU A 494 3.23 -30.92 4.27
CA GLU A 494 4.05 -29.72 4.13
C GLU A 494 3.42 -28.72 3.15
N VAL A 495 3.42 -27.45 3.55
CA VAL A 495 2.81 -26.34 2.79
C VAL A 495 3.84 -25.23 2.66
N PHE A 496 4.14 -24.84 1.42
CA PHE A 496 4.83 -23.59 1.15
C PHE A 496 3.84 -22.44 1.30
N VAL A 497 3.98 -21.71 2.40
CA VAL A 497 3.15 -20.54 2.67
C VAL A 497 3.66 -19.35 1.87
N TYR A 498 2.74 -18.71 1.16
CA TYR A 498 2.98 -17.50 0.38
C TYR A 498 2.58 -16.24 1.14
N GLN A 499 1.46 -16.30 1.88
CA GLN A 499 1.00 -15.18 2.69
C GLN A 499 0.05 -15.63 3.81
N LEU A 500 0.04 -14.87 4.89
CA LEU A 500 -0.93 -14.94 5.99
C LEU A 500 -1.69 -13.62 6.06
N LEU A 501 -3.02 -13.64 5.97
CA LEU A 501 -3.86 -12.43 5.98
C LEU A 501 -5.05 -12.58 6.94
N THR A 502 -5.53 -11.44 7.42
CA THR A 502 -6.82 -11.27 8.10
C THR A 502 -7.71 -10.39 7.23
N GLU A 503 -9.03 -10.50 7.38
CA GLU A 503 -9.96 -9.53 6.76
C GLU A 503 -9.58 -8.09 7.14
N PRO A 504 -9.56 -7.14 6.18
CA PRO A 504 -9.22 -5.74 6.45
C PRO A 504 -10.02 -5.14 7.61
N GLY A 505 -9.32 -4.42 8.50
CA GLY A 505 -9.86 -3.87 9.74
C GLY A 505 -9.60 -4.75 10.96
N GLU A 506 -9.07 -5.97 10.75
CA GLU A 506 -8.53 -6.88 11.76
C GLU A 506 -9.43 -7.12 12.98
N LYS A 507 -10.75 -7.00 12.80
CA LYS A 507 -11.77 -7.27 13.83
C LYS A 507 -12.07 -8.76 13.97
N SER A 508 -11.80 -9.52 12.91
CA SER A 508 -12.10 -10.95 12.85
C SER A 508 -11.04 -11.76 13.60
N THR A 509 -11.45 -12.91 14.15
CA THR A 509 -10.55 -13.95 14.66
C THR A 509 -10.32 -15.05 13.61
N ILE A 510 -10.54 -14.73 12.34
CA ILE A 510 -10.39 -15.65 11.22
C ILE A 510 -9.22 -15.22 10.36
N PHE A 511 -8.35 -16.18 10.10
CA PHE A 511 -7.10 -15.98 9.37
C PHE A 511 -7.09 -16.85 8.12
N THR A 512 -6.63 -16.27 7.02
CA THR A 512 -6.49 -16.97 5.74
C THR A 512 -5.01 -17.21 5.43
N ILE A 513 -4.65 -18.47 5.20
CA ILE A 513 -3.32 -18.88 4.77
C ILE A 513 -3.38 -19.21 3.28
N PHE A 514 -2.51 -18.56 2.50
CA PHE A 514 -2.32 -18.85 1.07
C PHE A 514 -1.00 -19.60 0.88
N GLY A 515 -1.02 -20.66 0.07
CA GLY A 515 0.17 -21.46 -0.17
C GLY A 515 0.03 -22.47 -1.29
N SER A 516 0.92 -23.46 -1.30
CA SER A 516 0.82 -24.69 -2.10
C SER A 516 1.35 -25.87 -1.31
N TYR A 517 0.86 -27.09 -1.57
CA TYR A 517 1.51 -28.28 -1.03
C TYR A 517 2.93 -28.44 -1.59
N ALA A 518 3.88 -28.83 -0.74
CA ALA A 518 5.29 -28.92 -1.12
C ALA A 518 5.60 -30.08 -2.08
N GLU A 519 4.83 -31.17 -1.99
CA GLU A 519 5.03 -32.39 -2.78
C GLU A 519 4.59 -32.26 -4.24
N GLN A 520 3.83 -31.21 -4.58
CA GLN A 520 3.23 -31.04 -5.90
C GLN A 520 3.84 -29.83 -6.61
N ARG A 521 3.65 -29.77 -7.94
CA ARG A 521 3.88 -28.51 -8.66
C ARG A 521 2.97 -27.43 -8.07
N HIS A 522 3.42 -26.18 -8.13
CA HIS A 522 2.67 -25.03 -7.63
C HIS A 522 1.20 -25.11 -8.04
N SER A 523 0.35 -25.17 -7.02
CA SER A 523 -1.09 -25.03 -7.15
C SER A 523 -1.62 -24.31 -5.91
N TRP A 524 -2.49 -23.32 -6.13
CA TRP A 524 -3.03 -22.49 -5.06
C TRP A 524 -3.85 -23.32 -4.06
N LEU A 525 -3.46 -23.18 -2.80
CA LEU A 525 -4.13 -23.69 -1.61
C LEU A 525 -4.55 -22.51 -0.75
N ILE A 526 -5.80 -22.51 -0.32
CA ILE A 526 -6.37 -21.55 0.63
C ILE A 526 -6.84 -22.32 1.86
N LEU A 527 -6.34 -21.94 3.04
CA LEU A 527 -6.77 -22.50 4.32
C LEU A 527 -7.40 -21.39 5.16
N GLN A 528 -8.54 -21.70 5.79
CA GLN A 528 -9.23 -20.80 6.70
C GLN A 528 -9.16 -21.32 8.13
N VAL A 529 -8.63 -20.48 9.02
CA VAL A 529 -8.39 -20.79 10.43
C VAL A 529 -9.28 -19.91 11.28
N ASN A 530 -10.12 -20.53 12.11
CA ASN A 530 -10.93 -19.84 13.11
C ASN A 530 -10.27 -19.97 14.50
N ALA A 531 -9.98 -18.82 15.13
CA ALA A 531 -9.39 -18.73 16.46
C ALA A 531 -10.34 -18.17 17.54
N SER A 532 -11.65 -18.06 17.29
CA SER A 532 -12.60 -17.51 18.28
C SER A 532 -12.57 -18.23 19.64
N ASP A 533 -12.40 -19.56 19.62
CA ASP A 533 -12.31 -20.41 20.81
C ASP A 533 -11.04 -20.17 21.65
N VAL A 534 -10.12 -19.31 21.21
CA VAL A 534 -8.91 -18.95 21.96
C VAL A 534 -9.17 -17.77 22.89
N LEU A 535 -10.06 -16.85 22.52
CA LEU A 535 -10.31 -15.60 23.25
C LEU A 535 -11.55 -15.67 24.15
N SER A 536 -12.47 -16.60 23.88
CA SER A 536 -13.70 -16.79 24.66
C SER A 536 -13.48 -17.19 26.12
N GLU A 537 -12.28 -17.67 26.49
CA GLU A 537 -11.93 -17.96 27.89
C GLU A 537 -11.46 -16.71 28.67
N PHE A 538 -11.06 -15.62 27.98
CA PHE A 538 -10.44 -14.44 28.60
C PHE A 538 -11.37 -13.24 28.80
N SER A 539 -12.52 -13.16 28.11
CA SER A 539 -13.46 -12.04 28.22
C SER A 539 -14.20 -11.92 29.56
N SER A 540 -13.93 -12.83 30.51
CA SER A 540 -14.47 -12.75 31.87
C SER A 540 -13.56 -12.01 32.87
N LEU A 541 -12.36 -11.56 32.47
CA LEU A 541 -11.32 -11.13 33.42
C LEU A 541 -10.65 -9.77 33.19
N MET A 542 -10.84 -9.06 32.07
CA MET A 542 -10.16 -7.76 31.85
C MET A 542 -10.98 -6.72 31.07
N ASP A 543 -12.01 -6.16 31.70
CA ASP A 543 -12.49 -4.83 31.33
C ASP A 543 -11.68 -3.77 32.10
N GLY A 544 -10.75 -3.11 31.43
CA GLY A 544 -10.28 -1.78 31.81
C GLY A 544 -8.80 -1.62 32.18
N PHE A 545 -7.95 -1.45 31.18
CA PHE A 545 -6.73 -0.65 31.35
C PHE A 545 -6.65 0.39 30.22
N MET A 546 -6.76 1.67 30.57
CA MET A 546 -6.44 2.77 29.67
C MET A 546 -4.92 2.95 29.64
N VAL A 547 -4.33 2.85 28.46
CA VAL A 547 -2.95 3.29 28.21
C VAL A 547 -3.03 4.68 27.59
N ASN A 548 -2.67 5.70 28.36
CA ASN A 548 -2.40 7.03 27.80
C ASN A 548 -0.96 7.06 27.28
N ALA A 549 -0.79 7.47 26.03
CA ALA A 549 0.50 7.87 25.50
C ALA A 549 0.81 9.29 26.00
N GLU A 550 1.25 9.42 27.24
CA GLU A 550 1.87 10.64 27.76
C GLU A 550 3.24 10.27 28.34
N ASP A 551 4.28 10.84 27.70
CA ASP A 551 5.69 10.98 28.07
C ASP A 551 6.23 10.17 29.27
N SER A 552 7.11 9.21 28.96
CA SER A 552 8.10 8.67 29.90
C SER A 552 9.49 8.61 29.28
#